data_AF-A0A1V1PQ95-F1
#
_entry.id   AF-A0A1V1PQ95-F1
#
_cell.length_a   1.000
_cell.length_b   1.000
_cell.length_c   1.000
_cell.angle_alpha   90.00
_cell.angle_beta   90.00
_cell.angle_gamma   90.00
#
_symmetry.space_group_name_H-M   'P 1'
#
loop_
_entity.id
_entity.type
_entity.pdbx_description
1 polymer ?
#
loop_
_entity_poly.entity_id
_entity_poly.type
_entity_poly.pdbx_seq_one_letter_code
_entity_poly.pdbx_strand_id
1 'polypeptide(L)'
;MRAHAWLSDEWFSPHDTPGIAFPFYLAHPRLARLERKMMYEVEGGTRRECMRILRHEAGHVIQRLYGVHRRKRWRDLFGQSAKPYPVHYRPNPTSKNYVQHLRRWYAQCHPDEDFAETFAVWLTPRSSWKKRYEDWPRALEKLRYVDELMAELASAPVPAKRRFEVDPIKGSSITLEEHYADKIARFSVDKPHVLDRELKKIFAADAKGPAASTFVKRNHGDIRRAVSRWTGDYQLPIEHALDDITDRCRVLKLRANGSERKMRQELTSLLVSRFVVAMYSSSRHHSFAV
;
A
#
# COMPACT_ATOMS: atom_id res chain seq x y z
N MET A 1 -28.42 5.27 -3.66
CA MET A 1 -27.75 3.97 -3.89
C MET A 1 -27.30 3.38 -2.56
N ARG A 2 -27.37 2.05 -2.36
CA ARG A 2 -26.68 1.34 -1.26
C ARG A 2 -25.68 0.38 -1.89
N ALA A 3 -24.38 0.59 -1.67
CA ALA A 3 -23.38 -0.41 -1.99
C ALA A 3 -23.59 -1.63 -1.08
N HIS A 4 -23.50 -2.84 -1.63
CA HIS A 4 -23.46 -4.05 -0.79
C HIS A 4 -22.01 -4.36 -0.40
N ALA A 5 -21.84 -4.99 0.75
CA ALA A 5 -20.56 -5.23 1.38
C ALA A 5 -20.52 -6.66 1.91
N TRP A 6 -19.38 -7.33 1.79
CA TRP A 6 -19.18 -8.69 2.30
C TRP A 6 -17.75 -8.87 2.84
N LEU A 7 -17.53 -9.93 3.61
CA LEU A 7 -16.21 -10.30 4.08
C LEU A 7 -15.49 -11.18 3.05
N SER A 8 -14.22 -10.89 2.81
CA SER A 8 -13.31 -11.62 1.92
C SER A 8 -11.91 -11.67 2.55
N ASP A 9 -10.88 -12.04 1.79
CA ASP A 9 -9.49 -12.08 2.23
C ASP A 9 -8.80 -10.72 2.19
N GLU A 10 -9.12 -9.88 1.19
CA GLU A 10 -8.54 -8.54 0.99
C GLU A 10 -9.60 -7.46 0.71
N TRP A 11 -9.16 -6.20 0.62
CA TRP A 11 -9.98 -5.07 0.16
C TRP A 11 -10.03 -5.05 -1.35
N PHE A 12 -11.23 -5.03 -1.94
CA PHE A 12 -11.42 -4.78 -3.38
C PHE A 12 -12.86 -4.44 -3.74
N SER A 13 -13.06 -3.89 -4.93
CA SER A 13 -14.36 -3.69 -5.57
C SER A 13 -14.36 -4.41 -6.93
N PRO A 14 -15.03 -5.55 -7.08
CA PRO A 14 -14.99 -6.33 -8.32
C PRO A 14 -15.60 -5.58 -9.51
N HIS A 15 -15.19 -5.98 -10.72
CA HIS A 15 -15.64 -5.33 -11.97
C HIS A 15 -17.12 -5.54 -12.29
N ASP A 16 -17.68 -6.68 -11.88
CA ASP A 16 -18.96 -7.23 -12.32
C ASP A 16 -20.11 -6.98 -11.32
N THR A 17 -19.80 -6.58 -10.09
CA THR A 17 -20.78 -6.33 -9.02
C THR A 17 -20.53 -4.98 -8.32
N PRO A 18 -21.55 -4.15 -8.02
CA PRO A 18 -21.37 -2.82 -7.43
C PRO A 18 -21.28 -2.88 -5.90
N GLY A 19 -20.22 -3.48 -5.37
CA GLY A 19 -20.00 -3.60 -3.93
C GLY A 19 -18.53 -3.72 -3.54
N ILE A 20 -18.29 -3.79 -2.23
CA ILE A 20 -16.95 -3.70 -1.63
C ILE A 20 -16.71 -4.93 -0.76
N ALA A 21 -15.62 -5.64 -1.04
CA ALA A 21 -15.09 -6.70 -0.20
C ALA A 21 -14.26 -6.10 0.95
N PHE A 22 -14.46 -6.65 2.14
CA PHE A 22 -13.76 -6.26 3.36
C PHE A 22 -12.92 -7.43 3.85
N PRO A 23 -11.66 -7.23 4.22
CA PRO A 23 -10.85 -8.32 4.74
C PRO A 23 -11.40 -8.85 6.07
N PHE A 24 -11.46 -10.17 6.20
CA PHE A 24 -11.97 -10.86 7.38
C PHE A 24 -11.25 -10.46 8.67
N TYR A 25 -9.98 -10.05 8.58
CA TYR A 25 -9.19 -9.69 9.74
C TYR A 25 -9.70 -8.43 10.46
N LEU A 26 -10.49 -7.60 9.79
CA LEU A 26 -11.14 -6.44 10.41
C LEU A 26 -12.42 -6.80 11.18
N ALA A 27 -12.97 -8.00 10.98
CA ALA A 27 -14.22 -8.42 11.59
C ALA A 27 -14.11 -8.72 13.09
N HIS A 28 -12.91 -9.01 13.60
CA HIS A 28 -12.73 -9.35 15.01
C HIS A 28 -11.34 -8.98 15.56
N PRO A 29 -11.21 -8.46 16.81
CA PRO A 29 -9.91 -8.06 17.39
C PRO A 29 -8.86 -9.18 17.47
N ARG A 30 -9.28 -10.45 17.56
CA ARG A 30 -8.36 -11.60 17.51
C ARG A 30 -7.73 -11.76 16.13
N LEU A 31 -8.51 -11.57 15.07
CA LEU A 31 -8.04 -11.68 13.69
C LEU A 31 -7.15 -10.49 13.33
N ALA A 32 -7.52 -9.27 13.76
CA ALA A 32 -6.65 -8.10 13.61
C ALA A 32 -5.31 -8.25 14.38
N ARG A 33 -5.30 -8.95 15.53
CA ARG A 33 -4.05 -9.29 16.22
C ARG A 33 -3.23 -10.31 15.46
N LEU A 34 -3.88 -11.31 14.85
CA LEU A 34 -3.21 -12.30 14.01
C LEU A 34 -2.62 -11.65 12.76
N GLU A 35 -3.38 -10.82 12.04
CA GLU A 35 -2.90 -10.04 10.89
C GLU A 35 -1.67 -9.22 11.26
N ARG A 36 -1.72 -8.48 12.37
CA ARG A 36 -0.56 -7.73 12.86
C ARG A 36 0.63 -8.62 13.19
N LYS A 37 0.41 -9.83 13.69
CA LYS A 37 1.48 -10.76 14.01
C LYS A 37 2.14 -11.32 12.76
N MET A 38 1.34 -11.64 11.73
CA MET A 38 1.82 -12.30 10.50
C MET A 38 2.36 -11.29 9.47
N MET A 39 1.70 -10.13 9.36
CA MET A 39 1.97 -9.12 8.32
C MET A 39 2.57 -7.82 8.88
N TYR A 40 2.75 -7.70 10.20
CA TYR A 40 3.30 -6.54 10.91
C TYR A 40 2.47 -5.24 10.81
N GLU A 41 1.38 -5.26 10.05
CA GLU A 41 0.39 -4.20 9.93
C GLU A 41 -1.02 -4.78 9.87
N VAL A 42 -2.02 -3.90 9.97
CA VAL A 42 -3.42 -4.24 9.77
C VAL A 42 -3.98 -3.17 8.86
N GLU A 43 -4.06 -3.46 7.57
CA GLU A 43 -4.57 -2.49 6.60
C GLU A 43 -6.03 -2.15 6.89
N GLY A 44 -6.35 -0.85 6.99
CA GLY A 44 -7.66 -0.42 7.47
C GLY A 44 -7.91 -0.65 8.96
N GLY A 45 -6.89 -1.04 9.75
CA GLY A 45 -7.02 -1.30 11.18
C GLY A 45 -7.32 -0.07 12.04
N THR A 46 -7.15 1.15 11.49
CA THR A 46 -7.59 2.39 12.11
C THR A 46 -8.77 3.00 11.36
N ARG A 47 -9.66 3.72 12.05
CA ARG A 47 -10.79 4.42 11.41
C ARG A 47 -10.34 5.32 10.26
N ARG A 48 -9.21 6.00 10.39
CA ARG A 48 -8.67 6.90 9.37
C ARG A 48 -8.25 6.13 8.11
N GLU A 49 -7.55 5.01 8.25
CA GLU A 49 -7.11 4.18 7.12
C GLU A 49 -8.28 3.44 6.48
N CYS A 50 -9.16 2.86 7.29
CA CYS A 50 -10.40 2.22 6.82
C CYS A 50 -11.20 3.20 5.95
N MET A 51 -11.44 4.42 6.43
CA MET A 51 -12.15 5.44 5.66
C MET A 51 -11.37 5.94 4.43
N ARG A 52 -10.04 5.82 4.38
CA ARG A 52 -9.28 6.14 3.16
C ARG A 52 -9.51 5.08 2.09
N ILE A 53 -9.42 3.80 2.45
CA ILE A 53 -9.64 2.68 1.53
C ILE A 53 -11.10 2.65 1.06
N LEU A 54 -12.06 2.78 1.98
CA LEU A 54 -13.48 2.79 1.62
C LEU A 54 -13.88 3.87 0.61
N ARG A 55 -13.28 5.06 0.70
CA ARG A 55 -13.56 6.13 -0.28
C ARG A 55 -12.96 5.80 -1.65
N HIS A 56 -11.80 5.14 -1.67
CA HIS A 56 -11.17 4.67 -2.90
C HIS A 56 -12.04 3.59 -3.55
N GLU A 57 -12.42 2.55 -2.82
CA GLU A 57 -13.30 1.49 -3.32
C GLU A 57 -14.67 2.01 -3.78
N ALA A 58 -15.24 2.98 -3.06
CA ALA A 58 -16.46 3.65 -3.49
C ALA A 58 -16.31 4.35 -4.85
N GLY A 59 -15.12 4.85 -5.18
CA GLY A 59 -14.78 5.38 -6.50
C GLY A 59 -14.92 4.33 -7.59
N HIS A 60 -14.35 3.13 -7.39
CA HIS A 60 -14.54 2.02 -8.32
C HIS A 60 -16.00 1.59 -8.45
N VAL A 61 -16.72 1.51 -7.34
CA VAL A 61 -18.16 1.18 -7.38
C VAL A 61 -18.93 2.17 -8.24
N ILE A 62 -18.72 3.49 -8.07
CA ILE A 62 -19.35 4.53 -8.89
C ILE A 62 -18.91 4.41 -10.36
N GLN A 63 -17.61 4.19 -10.59
CA GLN A 63 -17.04 4.05 -11.93
C GLN A 63 -17.72 2.93 -12.72
N ARG A 64 -17.91 1.78 -12.08
CA ARG A 64 -18.46 0.56 -12.69
C ARG A 64 -19.96 0.62 -12.79
N LEU A 65 -20.65 1.14 -11.78
CA LEU A 65 -22.10 1.23 -11.77
C LEU A 65 -22.60 2.13 -12.91
N TYR A 66 -22.05 3.34 -13.03
CA TYR A 66 -22.48 4.33 -14.02
C TYR A 66 -21.71 4.26 -15.34
N GLY A 67 -20.70 3.38 -15.45
CA GLY A 67 -19.93 3.21 -16.68
C GLY A 67 -19.15 4.46 -17.10
N VAL A 68 -18.81 5.36 -16.17
CA VAL A 68 -18.25 6.69 -16.47
C VAL A 68 -16.90 6.62 -17.20
N HIS A 69 -16.17 5.51 -17.05
CA HIS A 69 -14.92 5.24 -17.74
C HIS A 69 -15.04 5.16 -19.26
N ARG A 70 -16.26 5.01 -19.79
CA ARG A 70 -16.54 5.00 -21.24
C ARG A 70 -16.64 6.42 -21.82
N ARG A 71 -16.89 7.43 -20.97
CA ARG A 71 -17.09 8.83 -21.40
C ARG A 71 -15.79 9.40 -21.98
N LYS A 72 -15.90 10.21 -23.04
CA LYS A 72 -14.74 10.83 -23.72
C LYS A 72 -13.89 11.65 -22.74
N ARG A 73 -14.52 12.57 -21.99
CA ARG A 73 -13.81 13.44 -21.03
C ARG A 73 -13.11 12.66 -19.92
N TRP A 74 -13.69 11.55 -19.46
CA TRP A 74 -13.00 10.64 -18.53
C TRP A 74 -11.73 10.08 -19.16
N ARG A 75 -11.82 9.56 -20.39
CA ARG A 75 -10.66 8.99 -21.11
C ARG A 75 -9.58 10.02 -21.40
N ASP A 76 -9.98 11.24 -21.74
CA ASP A 76 -9.07 12.35 -21.98
C ASP A 76 -8.30 12.73 -20.70
N LEU A 77 -8.93 12.61 -19.52
CA LEU A 77 -8.37 13.00 -18.22
C LEU A 77 -7.50 11.90 -17.59
N PHE A 78 -8.01 10.67 -17.53
CA PHE A 78 -7.43 9.55 -16.78
C PHE A 78 -6.71 8.54 -17.69
N GLY A 79 -7.13 8.40 -18.94
CA GLY A 79 -6.63 7.40 -19.88
C GLY A 79 -7.65 6.29 -20.18
N GLN A 80 -7.19 5.17 -20.75
CA GLN A 80 -8.08 4.06 -21.11
C GLN A 80 -8.18 3.04 -19.97
N SER A 81 -9.39 2.79 -19.47
CA SER A 81 -9.68 1.76 -18.44
C SER A 81 -9.38 0.34 -18.93
N ALA A 82 -9.36 0.11 -20.26
CA ALA A 82 -9.02 -1.18 -20.85
C ALA A 82 -7.51 -1.47 -20.89
N LYS A 83 -6.66 -0.58 -20.35
CA LYS A 83 -5.24 -0.89 -20.21
C LYS A 83 -5.08 -2.11 -19.31
N PRO A 84 -4.17 -3.04 -19.65
CA PRO A 84 -3.79 -4.10 -18.71
C PRO A 84 -3.21 -3.48 -17.43
N TYR A 85 -3.61 -4.01 -16.29
CA TYR A 85 -2.98 -3.67 -15.02
C TYR A 85 -1.50 -4.09 -15.06
N PRO A 86 -0.57 -3.17 -14.75
CA PRO A 86 0.84 -3.49 -14.88
C PRO A 86 1.27 -4.40 -13.73
N VAL A 87 1.93 -5.52 -14.00
CA VAL A 87 2.54 -6.37 -12.94
C VAL A 87 3.44 -5.55 -12.02
N HIS A 88 4.04 -4.50 -12.57
CA HIS A 88 4.96 -3.57 -11.93
C HIS A 88 4.78 -2.14 -12.46
N TYR A 89 4.74 -1.14 -11.58
CA TYR A 89 4.77 0.27 -11.98
C TYR A 89 5.87 1.03 -11.24
N ARG A 90 6.51 1.97 -11.95
CA ARG A 90 7.48 2.90 -11.39
C ARG A 90 6.84 4.29 -11.37
N PRO A 91 6.42 4.80 -10.20
CA PRO A 91 5.82 6.12 -10.14
C PRO A 91 6.85 7.21 -10.42
N ASN A 92 6.37 8.36 -10.91
CA ASN A 92 7.11 9.61 -10.97
C ASN A 92 6.72 10.50 -9.77
N PRO A 93 7.58 10.60 -8.74
CA PRO A 93 7.26 11.34 -7.51
C PRO A 93 7.03 12.84 -7.68
N THR A 94 7.62 13.43 -8.73
CA THR A 94 7.54 14.87 -8.99
C THR A 94 6.35 15.24 -9.88
N SER A 95 5.60 14.24 -10.37
CA SER A 95 4.43 14.47 -11.21
C SER A 95 3.33 15.20 -10.43
N LYS A 96 2.89 16.34 -10.99
CA LYS A 96 1.74 17.11 -10.51
C LYS A 96 0.42 16.73 -11.19
N ASN A 97 0.42 15.66 -11.97
CA ASN A 97 -0.76 15.24 -12.74
C ASN A 97 -1.75 14.39 -11.95
N TYR A 98 -1.38 13.93 -10.77
CA TYR A 98 -2.10 12.93 -10.00
C TYR A 98 -2.35 13.44 -8.59
N VAL A 99 -3.48 13.07 -8.00
CA VAL A 99 -3.71 13.32 -6.59
C VAL A 99 -2.84 12.40 -5.72
N GLN A 100 -2.66 12.78 -4.45
CA GLN A 100 -2.05 11.95 -3.42
C GLN A 100 -3.10 11.60 -2.35
N HIS A 101 -3.66 10.40 -2.45
CA HIS A 101 -4.58 9.82 -1.47
C HIS A 101 -3.96 8.62 -0.78
N LEU A 102 -3.96 7.44 -1.40
CA LEU A 102 -3.21 6.26 -0.95
C LEU A 102 -1.70 6.44 -1.16
N ARG A 103 -0.93 5.57 -0.51
CA ARG A 103 0.55 5.68 -0.50
C ARG A 103 1.12 5.26 -1.86
N ARG A 104 2.43 5.43 -2.05
CA ARG A 104 3.20 4.94 -3.22
C ARG A 104 2.77 5.52 -4.56
N TRP A 105 2.17 6.71 -4.57
CA TRP A 105 1.65 7.34 -5.79
C TRP A 105 0.69 6.41 -6.55
N TYR A 106 -0.19 5.73 -5.79
CA TYR A 106 -1.07 4.70 -6.33
C TYR A 106 -1.91 5.17 -7.51
N ALA A 107 -2.33 6.44 -7.52
CA ALA A 107 -3.00 7.08 -8.66
C ALA A 107 -2.26 6.96 -10.01
N GLN A 108 -0.95 6.66 -10.01
CA GLN A 108 -0.15 6.52 -11.23
C GLN A 108 -0.13 5.09 -11.79
N CYS A 109 -0.63 4.08 -11.07
CA CYS A 109 -0.48 2.69 -11.50
C CYS A 109 -1.43 2.33 -12.65
N HIS A 110 -2.66 2.86 -12.67
CA HIS A 110 -3.64 2.58 -13.71
C HIS A 110 -4.71 3.71 -13.79
N PRO A 111 -5.32 3.99 -14.97
CA PRO A 111 -6.36 5.02 -15.10
C PRO A 111 -7.56 4.87 -14.14
N ASP A 112 -7.92 3.63 -13.80
CA ASP A 112 -9.02 3.38 -12.87
C ASP A 112 -8.66 3.79 -11.44
N GLU A 113 -7.39 3.59 -11.09
CA GLU A 113 -6.81 3.92 -9.78
C GLU A 113 -6.64 5.43 -9.63
N ASP A 114 -6.22 6.11 -10.70
CA ASP A 114 -6.19 7.58 -10.79
C ASP A 114 -7.59 8.18 -10.52
N PHE A 115 -8.64 7.59 -11.11
CA PHE A 115 -10.01 8.00 -10.85
C PHE A 115 -10.46 7.72 -9.42
N ALA A 116 -10.23 6.50 -8.90
CA ALA A 116 -10.62 6.11 -7.55
C ALA A 116 -9.93 6.97 -6.48
N GLU A 117 -8.62 7.24 -6.64
CA GLU A 117 -7.86 8.15 -5.80
C GLU A 117 -8.40 9.59 -5.86
N THR A 118 -8.68 10.09 -7.06
CA THR A 118 -9.24 11.44 -7.28
C THR A 118 -10.61 11.57 -6.60
N PHE A 119 -11.47 10.57 -6.80
CA PHE A 119 -12.77 10.48 -6.16
C PHE A 119 -12.65 10.47 -4.64
N ALA A 120 -11.70 9.71 -4.09
CA ALA A 120 -11.51 9.62 -2.65
C ALA A 120 -11.02 10.93 -2.01
N VAL A 121 -10.16 11.70 -2.70
CA VAL A 121 -9.78 13.05 -2.28
C VAL A 121 -10.97 14.00 -2.28
N TRP A 122 -11.77 13.98 -3.36
CA TRP A 122 -12.96 14.80 -3.50
C TRP A 122 -13.99 14.49 -2.39
N LEU A 123 -14.26 13.21 -2.14
CA LEU A 123 -15.23 12.76 -1.14
C LEU A 123 -14.75 12.97 0.31
N THR A 124 -13.45 13.18 0.53
CA THR A 124 -12.91 13.37 1.88
C THR A 124 -13.41 14.69 2.48
N PRO A 125 -14.15 14.65 3.62
CA PRO A 125 -14.68 15.86 4.23
C PRO A 125 -13.59 16.85 4.59
N ARG A 126 -13.84 18.15 4.30
CA ARG A 126 -12.90 19.25 4.61
C ARG A 126 -11.51 19.08 3.99
N SER A 127 -11.37 18.31 2.91
CA SER A 127 -10.07 18.08 2.25
C SER A 127 -9.45 19.35 1.65
N SER A 128 -10.24 20.42 1.47
CA SER A 128 -9.81 21.70 0.91
C SER A 128 -9.05 21.52 -0.42
N TRP A 129 -9.48 20.54 -1.21
CA TRP A 129 -8.75 20.05 -2.37
C TRP A 129 -8.48 21.15 -3.41
N LYS A 130 -9.37 22.14 -3.55
CA LYS A 130 -9.20 23.29 -4.44
C LYS A 130 -7.91 24.05 -4.13
N LYS A 131 -7.65 24.32 -2.85
CA LYS A 131 -6.43 24.98 -2.37
C LYS A 131 -5.24 24.04 -2.38
N ARG A 132 -5.43 22.79 -1.90
CA ARG A 132 -4.35 21.80 -1.82
C ARG A 132 -3.68 21.49 -3.18
N TYR A 133 -4.46 21.52 -4.26
CA TYR A 133 -4.00 21.19 -5.61
C TYR A 133 -3.96 22.41 -6.55
N GLU A 134 -3.96 23.64 -6.03
CA GLU A 134 -4.00 24.86 -6.86
C GLU A 134 -2.82 24.94 -7.84
N ASP A 135 -1.61 24.55 -7.40
CA ASP A 135 -0.40 24.52 -8.22
C ASP A 135 -0.23 23.23 -9.04
N TRP A 136 -1.25 22.37 -9.09
CA TRP A 136 -1.25 21.05 -9.71
C TRP A 136 -2.34 21.00 -10.79
N PRO A 137 -2.16 21.71 -11.92
CA PRO A 137 -3.26 22.06 -12.82
C PRO A 137 -4.02 20.84 -13.33
N ARG A 138 -3.30 19.76 -13.68
CA ARG A 138 -3.92 18.54 -14.21
C ARG A 138 -4.63 17.71 -13.13
N ALA A 139 -4.09 17.64 -11.91
CA ALA A 139 -4.80 16.99 -10.80
C ALA A 139 -6.05 17.79 -10.40
N LEU A 140 -5.96 19.12 -10.41
CA LEU A 140 -7.08 20.02 -10.12
C LEU A 140 -8.19 19.90 -11.17
N GLU A 141 -7.82 19.79 -12.45
CA GLU A 141 -8.76 19.56 -13.55
C GLU A 141 -9.55 18.26 -13.34
N LYS A 142 -8.88 17.16 -12.96
CA LYS A 142 -9.52 15.88 -12.62
C LYS A 142 -10.48 16.02 -11.43
N LEU A 143 -10.09 16.75 -10.38
CA LEU A 143 -10.94 16.99 -9.21
C LEU A 143 -12.20 17.80 -9.56
N ARG A 144 -12.07 18.84 -10.40
CA ARG A 144 -13.22 19.61 -10.91
C ARG A 144 -14.14 18.74 -11.77
N TYR A 145 -13.56 17.90 -12.62
CA TYR A 145 -14.33 16.94 -13.41
C TYR A 145 -15.12 15.97 -12.52
N VAL A 146 -14.51 15.44 -11.46
CA VAL A 146 -15.22 14.56 -10.51
C VAL A 146 -16.34 15.32 -9.79
N ASP A 147 -16.11 16.57 -9.37
CA ASP A 147 -17.12 17.41 -8.73
C ASP A 147 -18.35 17.63 -9.62
N GLU A 148 -18.12 18.01 -10.89
CA GLU A 148 -19.17 18.17 -11.91
C GLU A 148 -19.89 16.84 -12.20
N LEU A 149 -19.12 15.75 -12.36
CA LEU A 149 -19.66 14.42 -12.62
C LEU A 149 -20.56 13.94 -11.48
N MET A 150 -20.17 14.15 -10.22
CA MET A 150 -20.99 13.72 -9.09
C MET A 150 -22.27 14.55 -8.94
N ALA A 151 -22.24 15.85 -9.28
CA ALA A 151 -23.44 16.67 -9.36
C ALA A 151 -24.40 16.16 -10.45
N GLU A 152 -23.89 15.79 -11.62
CA GLU A 152 -24.69 15.20 -12.70
C GLU A 152 -25.31 13.86 -12.27
N LEU A 153 -24.51 12.96 -11.68
CA LEU A 153 -24.96 11.63 -11.27
C LEU A 153 -25.92 11.66 -10.09
N ALA A 154 -25.95 12.72 -9.29
CA ALA A 154 -26.87 12.86 -8.16
C ALA A 154 -28.35 12.86 -8.58
N SER A 155 -28.64 13.34 -9.80
CA SER A 155 -30.00 13.34 -10.38
C SER A 155 -30.25 12.19 -11.35
N ALA A 156 -29.23 11.36 -11.63
CA ALA A 156 -29.36 10.24 -12.55
C ALA A 156 -30.03 9.03 -11.89
N PRO A 157 -30.82 8.23 -12.62
CA PRO A 157 -31.33 6.97 -12.10
C PRO A 157 -30.18 6.01 -11.84
N VAL A 158 -30.25 5.26 -10.74
CA VAL A 158 -29.26 4.23 -10.39
C VAL A 158 -29.41 3.06 -11.36
N PRO A 159 -28.37 2.71 -12.15
CA PRO A 159 -28.43 1.59 -13.07
C PRO A 159 -28.73 0.28 -12.34
N ALA A 160 -29.61 -0.54 -12.92
CA ALA A 160 -29.84 -1.90 -12.42
C ALA A 160 -28.61 -2.75 -12.73
N LYS A 161 -27.84 -3.09 -11.69
CA LYS A 161 -26.76 -4.06 -11.76
C LYS A 161 -27.04 -5.22 -10.81
N ARG A 162 -26.70 -6.44 -11.24
CA ARG A 162 -26.74 -7.64 -10.42
C ARG A 162 -25.83 -7.44 -9.21
N ARG A 163 -26.30 -7.85 -8.04
CA ARG A 163 -25.53 -7.85 -6.79
C ARG A 163 -25.21 -9.28 -6.41
N PHE A 164 -23.93 -9.56 -6.25
CA PHE A 164 -23.40 -10.82 -5.75
C PHE A 164 -22.03 -10.55 -5.11
N GLU A 165 -21.56 -11.54 -4.36
CA GLU A 165 -20.29 -11.51 -3.64
C GLU A 165 -19.26 -12.28 -4.44
N VAL A 166 -18.07 -11.69 -4.64
CA VAL A 166 -16.91 -12.33 -5.26
C VAL A 166 -15.96 -12.74 -4.14
N ASP A 167 -15.53 -14.00 -4.16
CA ASP A 167 -14.67 -14.63 -3.14
C ASP A 167 -15.11 -14.34 -1.69
N PRO A 168 -16.38 -14.61 -1.32
CA PRO A 168 -16.83 -14.40 0.05
C PRO A 168 -16.19 -15.40 1.01
N ILE A 169 -15.82 -14.93 2.20
CA ILE A 169 -15.19 -15.77 3.24
C ILE A 169 -16.06 -16.98 3.62
N LYS A 170 -17.40 -16.84 3.53
CA LYS A 170 -18.35 -17.92 3.83
C LYS A 170 -18.20 -19.14 2.91
N GLY A 171 -17.69 -18.93 1.68
CA GLY A 171 -17.44 -19.98 0.71
C GLY A 171 -16.00 -20.53 0.73
N SER A 172 -15.11 -19.95 1.55
CA SER A 172 -13.71 -20.35 1.59
C SER A 172 -13.48 -21.55 2.51
N SER A 173 -12.73 -22.53 2.03
CA SER A 173 -12.21 -23.66 2.82
C SER A 173 -10.76 -23.45 3.29
N ILE A 174 -10.14 -22.32 2.93
CA ILE A 174 -8.74 -22.03 3.24
C ILE A 174 -8.59 -21.77 4.74
N THR A 175 -7.65 -22.47 5.37
CA THR A 175 -7.32 -22.24 6.79
C THR A 175 -6.55 -20.93 6.97
N LEU A 176 -6.56 -20.39 8.20
CA LEU A 176 -5.75 -19.20 8.49
C LEU A 176 -4.25 -19.45 8.25
N GLU A 177 -3.77 -20.67 8.52
CA GLU A 177 -2.37 -21.04 8.28
C GLU A 177 -2.02 -20.95 6.79
N GLU A 178 -2.81 -21.57 5.92
CA GLU A 178 -2.62 -21.52 4.46
C GLU A 178 -2.72 -20.09 3.93
N HIS A 179 -3.74 -19.32 4.36
CA HIS A 179 -3.91 -17.93 3.95
C HIS A 179 -2.65 -17.10 4.25
N TYR A 180 -2.10 -17.22 5.47
CA TYR A 180 -0.92 -16.44 5.85
C TYR A 180 0.36 -16.96 5.20
N ALA A 181 0.50 -18.27 4.98
CA ALA A 181 1.63 -18.83 4.24
C ALA A 181 1.68 -18.26 2.81
N ASP A 182 0.55 -18.27 2.11
CA ASP A 182 0.41 -17.73 0.77
C ASP A 182 0.65 -16.22 0.74
N LYS A 183 0.03 -15.48 1.67
CA LYS A 183 0.16 -14.02 1.74
C LYS A 183 1.61 -13.62 2.00
N ILE A 184 2.29 -14.28 2.94
CA ILE A 184 3.72 -14.04 3.20
C ILE A 184 4.55 -14.37 1.96
N ALA A 185 4.30 -15.48 1.28
CA ALA A 185 5.03 -15.82 0.05
C ALA A 185 4.85 -14.75 -1.04
N ARG A 186 3.64 -14.21 -1.22
CA ARG A 186 3.35 -13.13 -2.19
C ARG A 186 4.05 -11.81 -1.86
N PHE A 187 4.08 -11.42 -0.59
CA PHE A 187 4.61 -10.13 -0.14
C PHE A 187 6.06 -10.16 0.33
N SER A 188 6.66 -11.34 0.46
CA SER A 188 8.08 -11.49 0.73
C SER A 188 8.88 -11.01 -0.47
N VAL A 189 9.72 -10.00 -0.25
CA VAL A 189 10.70 -9.59 -1.25
C VAL A 189 11.74 -10.71 -1.37
N ASP A 190 12.09 -11.10 -2.59
CA ASP A 190 13.27 -11.93 -2.85
C ASP A 190 14.44 -11.41 -2.01
N LYS A 191 14.97 -12.29 -1.16
CA LYS A 191 15.96 -11.98 -0.11
C LYS A 191 16.96 -10.94 -0.63
N PRO A 192 17.15 -9.79 0.04
CA PRO A 192 18.08 -8.78 -0.43
C PRO A 192 19.45 -9.43 -0.62
N HIS A 193 19.90 -9.50 -1.87
CA HIS A 193 21.22 -9.99 -2.24
C HIS A 193 22.28 -9.28 -1.36
N VAL A 194 22.86 -10.07 -0.45
CA VAL A 194 24.13 -9.89 0.27
C VAL A 194 24.41 -8.45 0.73
N LEU A 195 23.83 -8.05 1.87
CA LEU A 195 24.20 -6.80 2.58
C LEU A 195 25.54 -6.89 3.33
N ASP A 196 26.26 -8.01 3.24
CA ASP A 196 27.48 -8.26 4.01
C ASP A 196 28.52 -7.15 3.88
N ARG A 197 28.70 -6.60 2.67
CA ARG A 197 29.69 -5.55 2.42
C ARG A 197 29.31 -4.27 3.16
N GLU A 198 28.04 -3.91 3.15
CA GLU A 198 27.51 -2.75 3.85
C GLU A 198 27.48 -2.97 5.36
N LEU A 199 27.10 -4.15 5.83
CA LEU A 199 27.12 -4.50 7.25
C LEU A 199 28.54 -4.42 7.82
N LYS A 200 29.56 -4.85 7.06
CA LYS A 200 30.98 -4.70 7.44
C LYS A 200 31.47 -3.24 7.46
N LYS A 201 30.75 -2.29 6.86
CA LYS A 201 31.05 -0.85 6.98
C LYS A 201 30.46 -0.24 8.24
N ILE A 202 29.37 -0.82 8.76
CA ILE A 202 28.64 -0.33 9.93
C ILE A 202 29.12 -1.03 11.21
N PHE A 203 29.38 -2.33 11.11
CA PHE A 203 29.84 -3.19 12.20
C PHE A 203 31.19 -3.82 11.85
N ALA A 204 31.98 -4.14 12.86
CA ALA A 204 33.31 -4.71 12.67
C ALA A 204 33.36 -6.18 13.12
N ALA A 205 34.07 -7.02 12.37
CA ALA A 205 34.51 -8.32 12.86
C ALA A 205 35.62 -8.12 13.91
N ASP A 206 35.72 -9.05 14.87
CA ASP A 206 36.79 -9.10 15.88
C ASP A 206 36.99 -7.84 16.74
N ALA A 207 35.96 -6.99 16.84
CA ALA A 207 35.98 -5.81 17.69
C ALA A 207 35.46 -6.05 19.11
N LYS A 208 35.85 -5.17 20.04
CA LYS A 208 35.25 -5.10 21.37
C LYS A 208 33.87 -4.43 21.27
N GLY A 209 32.87 -5.04 21.90
CA GLY A 209 31.48 -4.55 21.89
C GLY A 209 30.47 -5.70 21.89
N PRO A 210 29.18 -5.42 22.12
CA PRO A 210 28.12 -6.43 22.02
C PRO A 210 28.01 -6.97 20.59
N ALA A 211 27.42 -8.16 20.45
CA ALA A 211 27.11 -8.72 19.13
C ALA A 211 26.22 -7.74 18.34
N ALA A 212 26.53 -7.53 17.06
CA ALA A 212 25.75 -6.65 16.19
C ALA A 212 24.30 -7.14 16.06
N SER A 213 24.06 -8.46 16.10
CA SER A 213 22.71 -9.03 16.13
C SER A 213 21.91 -8.59 17.37
N THR A 214 22.55 -8.51 18.55
CA THR A 214 21.91 -7.97 19.77
C THR A 214 21.64 -6.48 19.63
N PHE A 215 22.55 -5.73 19.02
CA PHE A 215 22.36 -4.31 18.74
C PHE A 215 21.15 -4.05 17.84
N VAL A 216 21.04 -4.81 16.73
CA VAL A 216 19.94 -4.71 15.76
C VAL A 216 18.62 -5.02 16.45
N LYS A 217 18.52 -6.13 17.20
CA LYS A 217 17.33 -6.50 17.97
C LYS A 217 16.92 -5.44 18.98
N ARG A 218 17.87 -4.87 19.71
CA ARG A 218 17.60 -3.81 20.71
C ARG A 218 17.06 -2.54 20.07
N ASN A 219 17.59 -2.15 18.91
CA ASN A 219 17.21 -0.93 18.19
C ASN A 219 16.12 -1.17 17.12
N HIS A 220 15.58 -2.38 17.04
CA HIS A 220 14.67 -2.85 16.00
C HIS A 220 13.46 -1.91 15.82
N GLY A 221 12.74 -1.63 16.90
CA GLY A 221 11.54 -0.80 16.85
C GLY A 221 11.82 0.65 16.43
N ASP A 222 12.96 1.21 16.81
CA ASP A 222 13.37 2.56 16.41
C ASP A 222 13.75 2.62 14.93
N ILE A 223 14.55 1.66 14.46
CA ILE A 223 14.96 1.56 13.06
C ILE A 223 13.74 1.36 12.18
N ARG A 224 12.85 0.42 12.53
CA ARG A 224 11.59 0.18 11.79
C ARG A 224 10.75 1.44 11.67
N ARG A 225 10.53 2.16 12.78
CA ARG A 225 9.75 3.41 12.78
C ARG A 225 10.41 4.48 11.91
N ALA A 226 11.74 4.61 11.99
CA ALA A 226 12.48 5.59 11.21
C ALA A 226 12.42 5.25 9.71
N VAL A 227 12.70 4.01 9.32
CA VAL A 227 12.63 3.55 7.92
C VAL A 227 11.21 3.72 7.37
N SER A 228 10.19 3.26 8.10
CA SER A 228 8.78 3.39 7.69
C SER A 228 8.35 4.83 7.44
N ARG A 229 8.86 5.78 8.25
CA ARG A 229 8.55 7.21 8.07
C ARG A 229 9.06 7.75 6.74
N TRP A 230 10.21 7.26 6.25
CA TRP A 230 10.85 7.73 5.03
C TRP A 230 10.46 6.93 3.78
N THR A 231 10.20 5.64 3.92
CA THR A 231 9.93 4.75 2.78
C THR A 231 8.42 4.57 2.56
N GLY A 232 7.60 4.56 3.60
CA GLY A 232 6.16 4.26 3.56
C GLY A 232 5.77 3.10 4.50
N ASP A 233 4.53 2.60 4.39
CA ASP A 233 4.11 1.41 5.14
C ASP A 233 4.66 0.17 4.41
N TYR A 234 5.80 -0.31 4.87
CA TYR A 234 6.43 -1.56 4.44
C TYR A 234 6.78 -2.39 5.66
N GLN A 235 5.80 -2.68 6.52
CA GLN A 235 6.12 -3.36 7.77
C GLN A 235 6.74 -4.74 7.50
N LEU A 236 6.08 -5.60 6.73
CA LEU A 236 6.60 -6.93 6.44
C LEU A 236 7.97 -6.93 5.71
N PRO A 237 8.20 -6.16 4.62
CA PRO A 237 9.52 -6.12 3.99
C PRO A 237 10.63 -5.55 4.89
N ILE A 238 10.33 -4.52 5.70
CA ILE A 238 11.31 -3.94 6.64
C ILE A 238 11.68 -4.97 7.70
N GLU A 239 10.69 -5.71 8.21
CA GLU A 239 10.86 -6.75 9.22
C GLU A 239 11.72 -7.90 8.67
N HIS A 240 11.39 -8.42 7.46
CA HIS A 240 12.22 -9.42 6.80
C HIS A 240 13.66 -8.94 6.54
N ALA A 241 13.85 -7.68 6.16
CA ALA A 241 15.18 -7.12 5.98
C ALA A 241 15.95 -7.01 7.32
N LEU A 242 15.28 -6.67 8.41
CA LEU A 242 15.88 -6.60 9.75
C LEU A 242 16.23 -7.99 10.31
N ASP A 243 15.39 -9.00 10.04
CA ASP A 243 15.66 -10.40 10.36
C ASP A 243 16.87 -10.92 9.58
N ASP A 244 16.91 -10.70 8.26
CA ASP A 244 18.07 -11.09 7.44
C ASP A 244 19.34 -10.39 7.92
N ILE A 245 19.31 -9.08 8.18
CA ILE A 245 20.46 -8.34 8.74
C ILE A 245 20.91 -8.94 10.08
N THR A 246 19.97 -9.31 10.94
CA THR A 246 20.26 -9.95 12.24
C THR A 246 20.99 -11.27 12.03
N ASP A 247 20.51 -12.09 11.11
CA ASP A 247 21.11 -13.39 10.78
C ASP A 247 22.47 -13.25 10.10
N ARG A 248 22.61 -12.35 9.13
CA ARG A 248 23.91 -12.03 8.51
C ARG A 248 24.92 -11.54 9.54
N CYS A 249 24.51 -10.69 10.49
CA CYS A 249 25.38 -10.24 11.58
C CYS A 249 25.88 -11.40 12.46
N ARG A 250 25.04 -12.42 12.71
CA ARG A 250 25.45 -13.64 13.44
C ARG A 250 26.45 -14.46 12.64
N VAL A 251 26.14 -14.73 11.37
CA VAL A 251 27.00 -15.53 10.47
C VAL A 251 28.37 -14.89 10.30
N LEU A 252 28.41 -13.56 10.12
CA LEU A 252 29.64 -12.79 9.97
C LEU A 252 30.35 -12.47 11.29
N LYS A 253 29.78 -12.88 12.44
CA LYS A 253 30.27 -12.62 13.80
C LYS A 253 30.57 -11.13 14.06
N LEU A 254 29.74 -10.24 13.51
CA LEU A 254 29.94 -8.80 13.61
C LEU A 254 29.64 -8.28 15.02
N ARG A 255 30.38 -7.24 15.43
CA ARG A 255 30.30 -6.58 16.73
C ARG A 255 29.96 -5.11 16.55
N ALA A 256 29.11 -4.58 17.43
CA ALA A 256 28.77 -3.16 17.48
C ALA A 256 29.80 -2.42 18.34
N ASN A 257 30.80 -1.82 17.70
CA ASN A 257 32.00 -1.26 18.33
C ASN A 257 32.01 0.28 18.41
N GLY A 258 30.94 0.94 17.98
CA GLY A 258 30.82 2.41 17.97
C GLY A 258 29.79 2.96 18.95
N SER A 259 29.47 4.25 18.78
CA SER A 259 28.32 4.88 19.44
C SER A 259 27.01 4.27 18.93
N GLU A 260 26.12 3.88 19.85
CA GLU A 260 24.79 3.36 19.53
C GLU A 260 23.99 4.31 18.63
N ARG A 261 24.07 5.62 18.89
CA ARG A 261 23.43 6.65 18.06
C ARG A 261 23.92 6.62 16.61
N LYS A 262 25.24 6.54 16.41
CA LYS A 262 25.87 6.55 15.09
C LYS A 262 25.52 5.28 14.30
N MET A 263 25.72 4.11 14.91
CA MET A 263 25.43 2.83 14.24
C MET A 263 23.94 2.69 13.90
N ARG A 264 23.04 3.19 14.76
CA ARG A 264 21.60 3.22 14.46
C ARG A 264 21.30 4.11 13.26
N GLN A 265 21.91 5.30 13.17
CA GLN A 265 21.75 6.22 12.04
C GLN A 265 22.27 5.61 10.74
N GLU A 266 23.43 4.96 10.75
CA GLU A 266 24.02 4.32 9.58
C GLU A 266 23.16 3.14 9.09
N LEU A 267 22.69 2.29 10.01
CA LEU A 267 21.82 1.17 9.67
C LEU A 267 20.46 1.63 9.13
N THR A 268 19.87 2.68 9.74
CA THR A 268 18.66 3.31 9.23
C THR A 268 18.87 3.86 7.82
N SER A 269 20.00 4.53 7.59
CA SER A 269 20.33 5.12 6.28
C SER A 269 20.54 4.05 5.20
N LEU A 270 21.21 2.94 5.55
CA LEU A 270 21.36 1.79 4.67
C LEU A 270 20.00 1.23 4.25
N LEU A 271 19.11 0.97 5.23
CA LEU A 271 17.78 0.44 4.95
C LEU A 271 16.94 1.41 4.12
N VAL A 272 16.89 2.71 4.48
CA VAL A 272 16.19 3.71 3.68
C VAL A 272 16.71 3.73 2.25
N SER A 273 18.03 3.80 2.07
CA SER A 273 18.66 3.78 0.74
C SER A 273 18.28 2.54 -0.06
N ARG A 274 18.32 1.35 0.56
CA ARG A 274 17.97 0.09 -0.10
C ARG A 274 16.49 -0.01 -0.45
N PHE A 275 15.59 0.42 0.43
CA PHE A 275 14.16 0.48 0.13
C PHE A 275 13.84 1.51 -0.94
N VAL A 276 14.50 2.66 -0.92
CA VAL A 276 14.39 3.70 -1.95
C VAL A 276 14.89 3.16 -3.29
N VAL A 277 16.08 2.57 -3.34
CA VAL A 277 16.61 1.93 -4.54
C VAL A 277 15.68 0.82 -5.01
N ALA A 278 15.23 -0.09 -4.15
CA ALA A 278 14.27 -1.14 -4.52
C ALA A 278 12.96 -0.56 -5.08
N MET A 279 12.45 0.55 -4.53
CA MET A 279 11.29 1.26 -5.11
C MET A 279 11.57 1.80 -6.52
N TYR A 280 12.83 2.07 -6.86
CA TYR A 280 13.24 2.61 -8.17
C TYR A 280 13.88 1.57 -9.12
N SER A 281 14.35 0.42 -8.62
CA SER A 281 15.07 -0.63 -9.34
C SER A 281 14.27 -1.92 -9.48
N SER A 282 13.36 -2.19 -8.54
CA SER A 282 12.59 -3.43 -8.46
C SER A 282 11.11 -3.09 -8.42
N SER A 283 10.55 -2.97 -9.62
CA SER A 283 9.29 -3.61 -10.01
C SER A 283 8.69 -4.54 -8.94
N ARG A 284 7.82 -4.00 -8.06
CA ARG A 284 7.12 -4.82 -7.06
C ARG A 284 5.92 -5.50 -7.70
N HIS A 285 5.77 -6.81 -7.49
CA HIS A 285 4.51 -7.51 -7.70
C HIS A 285 3.50 -6.92 -6.71
N HIS A 286 2.51 -6.18 -7.21
CA HIS A 286 1.22 -6.15 -6.53
C HIS A 286 0.35 -7.05 -7.40
N SER A 287 -0.10 -8.17 -6.84
CA SER A 287 -1.28 -8.82 -7.36
C SER A 287 -2.41 -7.83 -7.15
N PHE A 288 -2.87 -7.21 -8.23
CA PHE A 288 -4.15 -6.54 -8.25
C PHE A 288 -5.18 -7.65 -8.06
N ALA A 289 -5.96 -7.59 -6.98
CA ALA A 289 -7.21 -8.33 -6.94
C ALA A 289 -8.11 -7.71 -8.02
N VAL A 290 -8.02 -8.25 -9.23
CA VAL A 290 -8.93 -8.02 -10.36
C VAL A 290 -10.07 -9.00 -10.22
#